data_AF-B9M401-F1
#
_entry.id   AF-B9M401-F1
#
_cell.length_a   1.000
_cell.length_b   1.000
_cell.length_c   1.000
_cell.angle_alpha   90.00
_cell.angle_beta   90.00
_cell.angle_gamma   90.00
#
_symmetry.space_group_name_H-M   'P 1'
#
loop_
_entity.id
_entity.type
_entity.pdbx_description
1 polymer ?
#
loop_
_entity_poly.entity_id
_entity_poly.type
_entity_poly.pdbx_seq_one_letter_code
_entity_poly.pdbx_strand_id
1 'polypeptide(L)'
;MKNIIAVATAVFMAAGLWGCGGGSSEPAVQKLSTGKATLAFSAMSTAKLDNSIGGIDIEVALPPGMSIATTGGGSGSVDSGSLVPGAAVQGSILVYGNYSASTRKARIAFTTSSNSYRSGEFLRLVCSVDGSANVTAADVRALNNPVVVIKAAGYDGATLSTILLTGKVKVTMDVLQ
;
A
#
# COMPACT_ATOMS: atom_id res chain seq x y z
N MET A 1 12.63 78.23 -28.07
CA MET A 1 11.94 78.58 -26.81
C MET A 1 12.13 77.40 -25.85
N LYS A 2 12.93 77.58 -24.78
CA LYS A 2 12.59 77.36 -23.35
C LYS A 2 11.97 75.98 -23.06
N ASN A 3 12.42 75.09 -22.17
CA ASN A 3 13.25 75.08 -20.94
C ASN A 3 13.45 73.56 -20.60
N ILE A 4 14.65 73.04 -20.32
CA ILE A 4 15.34 72.93 -19.00
C ILE A 4 14.83 71.77 -18.10
N ILE A 5 15.80 70.91 -17.70
CA ILE A 5 15.94 70.06 -16.48
C ILE A 5 15.09 68.77 -16.40
N ALA A 6 15.52 67.64 -15.82
CA ALA A 6 16.76 66.90 -15.61
C ALA A 6 16.43 65.78 -14.57
N VAL A 7 17.36 64.84 -14.43
CA VAL A 7 17.62 63.98 -13.25
C VAL A 7 16.91 62.61 -13.18
N ALA A 8 17.73 61.60 -13.47
CA ALA A 8 18.02 60.36 -12.73
C ALA A 8 16.85 59.57 -12.13
N THR A 9 16.80 58.25 -12.31
CA THR A 9 17.62 57.35 -11.47
C THR A 9 17.78 55.99 -12.16
N ALA A 10 19.03 55.56 -12.25
CA ALA A 10 19.41 54.20 -12.61
C ALA A 10 19.12 53.26 -11.43
N VAL A 11 18.57 52.08 -11.71
CA VAL A 11 18.87 50.88 -10.91
C VAL A 11 19.05 49.70 -11.87
N PHE A 12 20.32 49.32 -12.04
CA PHE A 12 20.78 48.01 -12.43
C PHE A 12 20.03 46.91 -11.67
N MET A 13 19.46 45.93 -12.36
CA MET A 13 19.60 44.51 -11.99
C MET A 13 19.41 43.64 -13.24
N ALA A 14 20.54 43.35 -13.91
CA ALA A 14 20.69 42.12 -14.65
C ALA A 14 20.77 40.98 -13.62
N ALA A 15 19.69 40.21 -13.48
CA ALA A 15 19.73 38.89 -12.86
C ALA A 15 19.46 37.88 -13.97
N GLY A 16 20.48 37.06 -14.23
CA GLY A 16 20.56 36.19 -15.39
C GLY A 16 19.39 35.22 -15.51
N LEU A 17 18.86 35.14 -16.73
CA LEU A 17 18.19 33.94 -17.24
C LEU A 17 19.26 32.85 -17.43
N TRP A 18 19.73 32.28 -16.32
CA TRP A 18 20.55 31.08 -16.30
C TRP A 18 19.78 30.00 -15.54
N GLY A 19 19.36 28.99 -16.28
CA GLY A 19 19.08 27.67 -15.71
C GLY A 19 17.67 27.45 -15.15
N CYS A 20 16.67 27.36 -16.03
CA CYS A 20 15.61 26.35 -15.85
C CYS A 20 16.24 24.98 -16.14
N GLY A 21 17.17 24.58 -15.28
CA GLY A 21 17.90 23.32 -15.34
C GLY A 21 17.13 22.28 -14.55
N GLY A 22 16.85 21.16 -15.20
CA GLY A 22 16.15 20.02 -14.62
C GLY A 22 16.64 19.68 -13.22
N GLY A 23 15.74 19.85 -12.26
CA GLY A 23 15.84 19.33 -10.91
C GLY A 23 14.57 18.55 -10.65
N SER A 24 14.29 17.53 -11.46
CA SER A 24 13.54 16.39 -10.94
C SER A 24 14.42 15.81 -9.86
N SER A 25 14.31 16.33 -8.64
CA SER A 25 14.64 15.55 -7.47
C SER A 25 13.81 14.29 -7.63
N GLU A 26 14.46 13.20 -8.02
CA GLU A 26 13.90 11.87 -7.81
C GLU A 26 13.37 11.90 -6.37
N PRO A 27 12.10 11.51 -6.16
CA PRO A 27 11.54 11.50 -4.82
C PRO A 27 12.53 10.73 -3.96
N ALA A 28 13.08 11.41 -2.94
CA ALA A 28 14.16 10.86 -2.13
C ALA A 28 13.78 9.44 -1.73
N VAL A 29 14.62 8.47 -2.09
CA VAL A 29 14.36 7.05 -1.84
C VAL A 29 14.23 6.87 -0.33
N GLN A 30 12.99 6.85 0.15
CA GLN A 30 12.73 6.89 1.59
C GLN A 30 12.93 5.48 2.16
N LYS A 31 14.03 5.33 2.90
CA LYS A 31 14.36 4.10 3.61
C LYS A 31 13.32 3.83 4.70
N LEU A 32 12.88 2.58 4.80
CA LEU A 32 12.03 2.13 5.90
C LEU A 32 12.85 2.07 7.19
N SER A 33 12.26 2.52 8.30
CA SER A 33 12.88 2.40 9.61
C SER A 33 13.12 0.93 9.95
N THR A 34 14.29 0.67 10.54
CA THR A 34 14.64 -0.68 11.00
C THR A 34 13.71 -1.08 12.13
N GLY A 35 13.35 -2.37 12.21
CA GLY A 35 12.52 -2.92 13.29
C GLY A 35 11.13 -3.32 12.82
N LYS A 36 10.23 -2.37 12.56
CA LYS A 36 8.85 -2.66 12.13
C LYS A 36 8.37 -1.71 11.03
N ALA A 37 7.75 -2.28 10.00
CA ALA A 37 7.01 -1.56 8.97
C ALA A 37 5.59 -2.12 8.88
N THR A 38 4.61 -1.28 8.58
CA THR A 38 3.23 -1.73 8.38
C THR A 38 2.86 -1.56 6.92
N LEU A 39 2.39 -2.64 6.29
CA LEU A 39 1.87 -2.64 4.93
C LEU A 39 0.35 -2.54 5.01
N ALA A 40 -0.23 -1.51 4.41
CA ALA A 40 -1.67 -1.36 4.27
C ALA A 40 -2.13 -1.89 2.93
N PHE A 41 -3.18 -2.72 2.94
CA PHE A 41 -3.83 -3.23 1.74
C PHE A 41 -5.16 -2.53 1.56
N SER A 42 -5.34 -1.96 0.38
CA SER A 42 -6.59 -1.35 -0.05
C SER A 42 -7.19 -2.14 -1.19
N ALA A 43 -8.51 -2.36 -1.15
CA ALA A 43 -9.24 -2.96 -2.25
C ALA A 43 -10.15 -1.92 -2.89
N MET A 44 -10.22 -1.98 -4.22
CA MET A 44 -11.10 -1.17 -5.02
C MET A 44 -11.73 -2.05 -6.09
N SER A 45 -13.01 -1.87 -6.33
CA SER A 45 -13.65 -2.53 -7.45
C SER A 45 -13.24 -1.89 -8.77
N THR A 46 -12.96 -2.71 -9.78
CA THR A 46 -12.72 -2.27 -11.16
C THR A 46 -14.02 -2.12 -11.97
N ALA A 47 -15.15 -2.51 -11.39
CA ALA A 47 -16.48 -2.39 -11.96
C ALA A 47 -17.51 -1.93 -10.92
N LYS A 48 -18.73 -1.57 -11.35
CA LYS A 48 -19.84 -1.44 -10.41
C LYS A 48 -20.17 -2.83 -9.85
N LEU A 49 -20.17 -2.98 -8.52
CA LEU A 49 -20.58 -4.21 -7.87
C LEU A 49 -21.99 -4.04 -7.32
N ASP A 50 -22.86 -4.99 -7.63
CA ASP A 50 -24.21 -5.05 -7.06
C ASP A 50 -24.17 -5.47 -5.58
N ASN A 51 -23.09 -6.14 -5.18
CA ASN A 51 -22.87 -6.66 -3.82
C ASN A 51 -21.52 -6.20 -3.29
N SER A 52 -21.44 -5.90 -2.00
CA SER A 52 -20.16 -5.54 -1.39
C SER A 52 -19.27 -6.78 -1.15
N ILE A 53 -17.98 -6.55 -1.00
CA ILE A 53 -16.95 -7.57 -0.83
C ILE A 53 -16.99 -8.09 0.62
N GLY A 54 -17.15 -9.40 0.78
CA GLY A 54 -17.20 -10.10 2.08
C GLY A 54 -15.94 -10.91 2.38
N GLY A 55 -15.07 -11.14 1.39
CA GLY A 55 -13.78 -11.77 1.61
C GLY A 55 -12.80 -11.61 0.45
N ILE A 56 -11.51 -11.56 0.78
CA ILE A 56 -10.39 -11.41 -0.15
C ILE A 56 -9.26 -12.35 0.30
N ASP A 57 -8.76 -13.17 -0.61
CA ASP A 57 -7.56 -14.00 -0.49
C ASP A 57 -6.49 -13.42 -1.44
N ILE A 58 -5.36 -13.04 -0.88
CA ILE A 58 -4.22 -12.47 -1.60
C ILE A 58 -2.95 -13.26 -1.34
N GLU A 59 -2.06 -13.28 -2.34
CA GLU A 59 -0.64 -13.57 -2.14
C GLU A 59 0.11 -12.24 -2.17
N VAL A 60 0.99 -12.01 -1.18
CA VAL A 60 1.89 -10.86 -1.12
C VAL A 60 3.35 -11.34 -1.11
N ALA A 61 4.19 -10.72 -1.94
CA ALA A 61 5.63 -10.90 -1.91
C ALA A 61 6.30 -9.77 -1.13
N LEU A 62 7.33 -10.10 -0.36
CA LEU A 62 8.12 -9.13 0.40
C LEU A 62 9.52 -8.98 -0.20
N PRO A 63 10.08 -7.75 -0.22
CA PRO A 63 11.44 -7.54 -0.66
C PRO A 63 12.44 -8.23 0.30
N PRO A 64 13.68 -8.48 -0.15
CA PRO A 64 14.75 -8.95 0.73
C PRO A 64 14.93 -8.03 1.94
N GLY A 65 15.18 -8.61 3.11
CA GLY A 65 15.29 -7.84 4.37
C GLY A 65 13.96 -7.58 5.09
N MET A 66 12.82 -7.99 4.52
CA MET A 66 11.53 -8.01 5.20
C MET A 66 11.05 -9.42 5.55
N SER A 67 10.42 -9.56 6.70
CA SER A 67 9.81 -10.82 7.16
C SER A 67 8.53 -10.59 7.95
N ILE A 68 7.72 -11.63 8.11
CA ILE A 68 6.49 -11.62 8.91
C ILE A 68 6.68 -12.55 10.09
N ALA A 69 6.20 -12.15 11.28
CA ALA A 69 6.23 -13.02 12.45
C ALA A 69 5.25 -14.19 12.26
N THR A 70 5.70 -15.40 12.61
CA THR A 70 4.90 -16.62 12.50
C THR A 70 4.88 -17.34 13.85
N THR A 71 3.82 -18.10 14.12
CA THR A 71 3.63 -18.80 15.41
C THR A 71 4.74 -19.81 15.72
N GLY A 72 5.41 -20.35 14.69
CA GLY A 72 6.52 -21.30 14.82
C GLY A 72 7.91 -20.74 14.52
N GLY A 73 8.00 -19.46 14.15
CA GLY A 73 9.24 -18.84 13.66
C GLY A 73 9.57 -19.21 12.20
N GLY A 74 10.18 -18.25 11.47
CA GLY A 74 10.60 -18.45 10.08
C GLY A 74 9.44 -18.56 9.09
N SER A 75 8.81 -19.73 9.00
CA SER A 75 7.69 -20.03 8.08
C SER A 75 6.53 -20.69 8.81
N GLY A 76 5.31 -20.54 8.28
CA GLY A 76 4.10 -21.15 8.82
C GLY A 76 2.97 -20.15 9.02
N SER A 77 2.07 -20.44 9.95
CA SER A 77 0.95 -19.55 10.26
C SER A 77 1.47 -18.19 10.71
N VAL A 78 0.97 -17.13 10.08
CA VAL A 78 1.25 -15.75 10.47
C VAL A 78 0.69 -15.53 11.88
N ASP A 79 1.47 -14.87 12.72
CA ASP A 79 1.04 -14.49 14.07
C ASP A 79 -0.15 -13.54 13.96
N SER A 80 -1.20 -13.80 14.75
CA SER A 80 -2.39 -12.95 14.86
C SER A 80 -2.08 -11.47 15.14
N GLY A 81 -0.99 -11.16 15.86
CA GLY A 81 -0.58 -9.78 16.11
C GLY A 81 -0.01 -9.06 14.88
N SER A 82 0.33 -9.81 13.82
CA SER A 82 0.86 -9.25 12.57
C SER A 82 -0.23 -8.88 11.58
N LEU A 83 -1.46 -9.36 11.77
CA LEU A 83 -2.59 -9.11 10.87
C LEU A 83 -3.62 -8.24 11.61
N VAL A 84 -3.73 -6.99 11.19
CA VAL A 84 -4.61 -6.00 11.84
C VAL A 84 -5.71 -5.60 10.86
N PRO A 85 -6.98 -5.52 11.29
CA PRO A 85 -8.05 -4.92 10.50
C PRO A 85 -7.68 -3.57 9.88
N GLY A 86 -8.06 -3.36 8.63
CA GLY A 86 -7.95 -2.05 7.99
C GLY A 86 -9.01 -1.06 8.50
N ALA A 87 -8.70 0.22 8.43
CA ALA A 87 -9.53 1.31 8.95
C ALA A 87 -10.91 1.43 8.25
N ALA A 88 -11.06 0.92 7.03
CA ALA A 88 -12.34 0.96 6.32
C ALA A 88 -13.26 -0.23 6.64
N VAL A 89 -12.83 -1.16 7.50
CA VAL A 89 -13.61 -2.36 7.85
C VAL A 89 -14.23 -2.19 9.23
N GLN A 90 -15.48 -2.63 9.36
CA GLN A 90 -16.21 -2.65 10.62
C GLN A 90 -16.78 -4.05 10.94
N GLY A 91 -16.95 -4.30 12.23
CA GLY A 91 -17.55 -5.48 12.82
C GLY A 91 -16.61 -6.70 12.90
N SER A 92 -17.14 -7.90 12.78
CA SER A 92 -16.41 -9.15 13.04
C SER A 92 -15.57 -9.56 11.82
N ILE A 93 -14.26 -9.55 12.02
CA ILE A 93 -13.27 -9.78 10.98
C ILE A 93 -12.49 -11.04 11.33
N LEU A 94 -12.39 -11.96 10.37
CA LEU A 94 -11.51 -13.11 10.45
C LEU A 94 -10.38 -12.90 9.45
N VAL A 95 -9.15 -12.95 9.94
CA VAL A 95 -7.96 -12.92 9.09
C VAL A 95 -7.10 -14.13 9.41
N TYR A 96 -6.60 -14.78 8.37
CA TYR A 96 -5.65 -15.87 8.45
C TYR A 96 -4.53 -15.62 7.47
N GLY A 97 -3.32 -16.06 7.79
CA GLY A 97 -2.21 -16.01 6.85
C GLY A 97 -1.21 -17.13 7.05
N ASN A 98 -0.48 -17.46 5.98
CA ASN A 98 0.68 -18.34 6.03
C ASN A 98 1.84 -17.66 5.31
N TYR A 99 3.04 -17.73 5.87
CA TYR A 99 4.26 -17.11 5.33
C TYR A 99 5.36 -18.15 5.10
N SER A 100 6.08 -18.00 3.98
CA SER A 100 7.29 -18.76 3.68
C SER A 100 8.49 -17.84 3.64
N ALA A 101 9.45 -18.05 4.54
CA ALA A 101 10.70 -17.30 4.58
C ALA A 101 11.59 -17.56 3.35
N SER A 102 11.59 -18.79 2.82
CA SER A 102 12.41 -19.16 1.66
C SER A 102 11.97 -18.42 0.39
N THR A 103 10.66 -18.23 0.20
CA THR A 103 10.13 -17.50 -0.95
C THR A 103 9.80 -16.04 -0.65
N ARG A 104 9.82 -15.64 0.63
CA ARG A 104 9.33 -14.33 1.14
C ARG A 104 7.93 -13.99 0.67
N LYS A 105 7.05 -14.99 0.65
CA LYS A 105 5.65 -14.82 0.24
C LYS A 105 4.73 -15.13 1.41
N ALA A 106 3.69 -14.32 1.57
CA ALA A 106 2.57 -14.62 2.45
C ALA A 106 1.28 -14.77 1.65
N ARG A 107 0.51 -15.81 1.96
CA ARG A 107 -0.89 -15.93 1.53
C ARG A 107 -1.77 -15.49 2.68
N ILE A 108 -2.62 -14.49 2.45
CA ILE A 108 -3.46 -13.88 3.49
C ILE A 108 -4.90 -13.90 3.02
N ALA A 109 -5.78 -14.44 3.85
CA ALA A 109 -7.21 -14.43 3.64
C ALA A 109 -7.89 -13.55 4.69
N PHE A 110 -8.77 -12.68 4.23
CA PHE A 110 -9.61 -11.80 5.03
C PHE A 110 -11.07 -12.12 4.72
N THR A 111 -11.91 -12.16 5.76
CA THR A 111 -13.37 -12.20 5.62
C THR A 111 -14.04 -11.40 6.74
N THR A 112 -15.18 -10.80 6.42
CA THR A 112 -16.02 -10.06 7.37
C THR A 112 -17.42 -10.66 7.37
N SER A 113 -18.00 -10.83 8.57
CA SER A 113 -19.38 -11.30 8.74
C SER A 113 -20.39 -10.17 8.95
N SER A 114 -19.92 -8.94 9.09
CA SER A 114 -20.74 -7.72 9.18
C SER A 114 -20.97 -7.12 7.79
N ASN A 115 -22.04 -6.33 7.63
CA ASN A 115 -22.43 -5.65 6.38
C ASN A 115 -21.24 -5.39 5.46
N SER A 116 -21.24 -6.07 4.33
CA SER A 116 -20.07 -6.28 3.48
C SER A 116 -19.36 -4.96 3.11
N TYR A 117 -18.04 -5.00 3.03
CA TYR A 117 -17.19 -3.83 2.77
C TYR A 117 -17.24 -3.43 1.27
N ARG A 118 -17.23 -2.12 0.96
CA ARG A 118 -17.39 -1.63 -0.44
C ARG A 118 -16.07 -1.26 -1.13
N SER A 119 -15.16 -0.56 -0.45
CA SER A 119 -13.83 -0.15 -0.97
C SER A 119 -13.03 0.57 0.12
N GLY A 120 -11.70 0.63 -0.01
CA GLY A 120 -10.79 1.26 0.97
C GLY A 120 -9.79 0.31 1.63
N GLU A 121 -9.12 0.73 2.69
CA GLU A 121 -8.16 -0.11 3.42
C GLU A 121 -8.86 -1.25 4.16
N PHE A 122 -8.55 -2.51 3.84
CA PHE A 122 -9.20 -3.67 4.44
C PHE A 122 -8.32 -4.45 5.42
N LEU A 123 -7.00 -4.34 5.29
CA LEU A 123 -6.05 -5.11 6.09
C LEU A 123 -4.75 -4.31 6.25
N ARG A 124 -4.10 -4.46 7.40
CA ARG A 124 -2.71 -4.07 7.65
C ARG A 124 -1.90 -5.29 8.04
N LEU A 125 -0.69 -5.41 7.48
CA LEU A 125 0.28 -6.44 7.80
C LEU A 125 1.52 -5.81 8.41
N VAL A 126 1.83 -6.19 9.65
CA VAL A 126 3.07 -5.80 10.32
C VAL A 126 4.19 -6.72 9.87
N CYS A 127 5.26 -6.11 9.39
CA CYS A 127 6.48 -6.78 8.96
C CYS A 127 7.66 -6.30 9.80
N SER A 128 8.65 -7.17 9.98
CA SER A 128 9.97 -6.77 10.47
C SER A 128 10.85 -6.35 9.31
N VAL A 129 11.66 -5.32 9.54
CA VAL A 129 12.71 -4.85 8.62
C VAL A 129 14.06 -5.08 9.29
N ASP A 130 14.92 -5.89 8.67
CA ASP A 130 16.26 -6.16 9.16
C ASP A 130 17.08 -4.86 9.26
N GLY A 131 17.80 -4.70 10.37
CA GLY A 131 18.68 -3.56 10.63
C GLY A 131 19.77 -3.39 9.59
N SER A 132 20.23 -4.49 9.00
CA SER A 132 21.27 -4.48 7.95
C SER A 132 20.72 -4.17 6.56
N ALA A 133 19.39 -4.30 6.36
CA ALA A 133 18.78 -4.17 5.05
C ALA A 133 18.57 -2.70 4.65
N ASN A 134 18.71 -2.42 3.36
CA ASN A 134 18.35 -1.14 2.77
C ASN A 134 17.02 -1.27 2.02
N VAL A 135 15.93 -1.40 2.77
CA VAL A 135 14.58 -1.52 2.20
C VAL A 135 13.91 -0.15 2.13
N THR A 136 13.27 0.12 1.01
CA THR A 136 12.62 1.39 0.71
C THR A 136 11.16 1.16 0.35
N ALA A 137 10.33 2.20 0.42
CA ALA A 137 8.94 2.09 -0.05
C ALA A 137 8.85 1.75 -1.56
N ALA A 138 9.87 2.12 -2.34
CA ALA A 138 9.96 1.76 -3.75
C ALA A 138 10.21 0.25 -3.93
N ASP A 139 11.06 -0.37 -3.11
CA ASP A 139 11.32 -1.82 -3.17
C ASP A 139 10.06 -2.65 -2.93
N VAL A 140 9.21 -2.17 -2.02
CA VAL A 140 7.91 -2.79 -1.71
C VAL A 140 6.96 -2.73 -2.93
N ARG A 141 7.04 -1.66 -3.72
CA ARG A 141 6.21 -1.45 -4.93
C ARG A 141 6.80 -2.05 -6.20
N ALA A 142 8.13 -2.17 -6.28
CA ALA A 142 8.88 -2.56 -7.47
C ALA A 142 8.88 -4.07 -7.75
N LEU A 143 8.31 -4.89 -6.85
CA LEU A 143 8.10 -6.30 -7.15
C LEU A 143 7.11 -6.41 -8.32
N ASN A 144 7.43 -7.21 -9.35
CA ASN A 144 6.62 -7.32 -10.58
C ASN A 144 5.13 -7.65 -10.35
N ASN A 145 4.82 -8.31 -9.22
CA ASN A 145 3.47 -8.52 -8.72
C ASN A 145 3.54 -8.59 -7.19
N PRO A 146 3.58 -7.44 -6.49
CA PRO A 146 3.76 -7.46 -5.05
C PRO A 146 2.52 -8.03 -4.36
N VAL A 147 1.35 -7.91 -5.00
CA VAL A 147 0.08 -8.46 -4.52
C VAL A 147 -0.68 -9.10 -5.67
N VAL A 148 -1.12 -10.34 -5.47
CA VAL A 148 -1.96 -11.10 -6.40
C VAL A 148 -3.27 -11.46 -5.70
N VAL A 149 -4.41 -11.09 -6.30
CA VAL A 149 -5.72 -11.50 -5.81
C VAL A 149 -5.98 -12.94 -6.26
N ILE A 150 -5.98 -13.87 -5.30
CA ILE A 150 -6.27 -15.28 -5.55
C ILE A 150 -7.79 -15.49 -5.64
N LYS A 151 -8.53 -14.89 -4.70
CA LYS A 151 -9.98 -14.96 -4.68
C LYS A 151 -10.57 -13.69 -4.07
N ALA A 152 -11.65 -13.20 -4.64
CA ALA A 152 -12.51 -12.21 -3.98
C ALA A 152 -13.96 -12.70 -4.04
N ALA A 153 -14.70 -12.52 -2.95
CA ALA A 153 -16.09 -12.96 -2.87
C ALA A 153 -16.96 -11.92 -2.14
N GLY A 154 -18.21 -11.84 -2.56
CA GLY A 154 -19.27 -11.09 -1.89
C GLY A 154 -20.40 -12.02 -1.44
N TYR A 155 -21.31 -11.48 -0.66
CA TYR A 155 -22.54 -12.15 -0.25
C TYR A 155 -23.75 -11.43 -0.86
N ASP A 156 -24.63 -12.19 -1.50
CA ASP A 156 -25.92 -11.71 -1.98
C ASP A 156 -27.02 -12.18 -1.03
N GLY A 157 -27.56 -11.23 -0.27
CA GLY A 157 -28.63 -11.50 0.69
C GLY A 157 -29.99 -11.80 0.07
N ALA A 158 -30.23 -11.44 -1.20
CA ALA A 158 -31.48 -11.75 -1.87
C ALA A 158 -31.54 -13.22 -2.28
N THR A 159 -30.41 -13.78 -2.71
CA THR A 159 -30.30 -15.19 -3.15
C THR A 159 -29.65 -16.11 -2.11
N LEU A 160 -29.23 -15.57 -0.96
CA LEU A 160 -28.52 -16.28 0.11
C LEU A 160 -27.27 -17.01 -0.39
N SER A 161 -26.54 -16.41 -1.33
CA SER A 161 -25.44 -17.07 -2.03
C SER A 161 -24.14 -16.27 -2.02
N THR A 162 -23.01 -16.97 -2.22
CA THR A 162 -21.70 -16.32 -2.41
C THR A 162 -21.49 -16.01 -3.89
N ILE A 163 -21.08 -14.78 -4.19
CA ILE A 163 -20.77 -14.35 -5.55
C ILE A 163 -19.27 -14.19 -5.73
N LEU A 164 -18.73 -14.72 -6.83
CA LEU A 164 -17.33 -14.56 -7.19
C LEU A 164 -17.08 -13.15 -7.74
N LEU A 165 -16.14 -12.45 -7.11
CA LEU A 165 -15.70 -11.10 -7.46
C LEU A 165 -14.24 -11.06 -7.96
N THR A 166 -13.58 -12.21 -8.06
CA THR A 166 -12.22 -12.32 -8.62
C THR A 166 -12.16 -11.71 -10.02
N GLY A 167 -11.14 -10.90 -10.29
CA GLY A 167 -11.00 -10.13 -11.54
C GLY A 167 -11.81 -8.82 -11.57
N LYS A 168 -12.75 -8.63 -10.64
CA LYS A 168 -13.49 -7.37 -10.45
C LYS A 168 -12.96 -6.53 -9.29
N VAL A 169 -11.97 -7.04 -8.55
CA VAL A 169 -11.34 -6.36 -7.42
C VAL A 169 -9.86 -6.23 -7.71
N LYS A 170 -9.34 -5.00 -7.57
CA LYS A 170 -7.91 -4.73 -7.53
C LYS A 170 -7.50 -4.46 -6.09
N VAL A 171 -6.40 -5.07 -5.67
CA VAL A 171 -5.76 -4.78 -4.39
C VAL A 171 -4.48 -4.01 -4.64
N THR A 172 -4.29 -2.93 -3.89
CA THR A 172 -3.05 -2.16 -3.82
C THR A 172 -2.45 -2.28 -2.43
N MET A 173 -1.14 -2.03 -2.35
CA MET A 173 -0.39 -2.08 -1.11
C MET A 173 0.44 -0.80 -0.98
N ASP A 174 0.44 -0.24 0.23
CA ASP A 174 1.22 0.93 0.61
C ASP A 174 1.93 0.69 1.94
N VAL A 175 3.01 1.43 2.19
CA VAL A 175 3.70 1.42 3.48
C VAL A 175 3.15 2.54 4.34
N LEU A 176 2.70 2.21 5.56
CA LEU A 176 2.36 3.18 6.60
C LEU A 176 3.61 3.46 7.45
N GLN A 177 3.93 4.74 7.61
CA GLN A 177 5.00 5.22 8.50
C GLN A 177 4.42 5.78 9.80
#